data_AF-A0A1H9TNY5-F1
#
_entry.id   AF-A0A1H9TNY5-F1
#
_cell.length_a   1.000
_cell.length_b   1.000
_cell.length_c   1.000
_cell.angle_alpha   90.00
_cell.angle_beta   90.00
_cell.angle_gamma   90.00
#
_symmetry.space_group_name_H-M   'P 1'
#
loop_
_entity.id
_entity.type
_entity.pdbx_description
1 polymer ?
#
loop_
_entity_poly.entity_id
_entity_poly.type
_entity_poly.pdbx_seq_one_letter_code
_entity_poly.pdbx_strand_id
1 'polypeptide(L)'
;MLIKKIYKEILNKKEEDLTESELYFLVRQDLLKELAIKNTFIVVMRNPLAGEMYQGQFLEILTENIDIFGSKFKNEILIILNQTRKLM
;
A
#
# COMPACT_ATOMS: atom_id res chain seq x y z
N MET A 1 1.37 23.42 5.11
CA MET A 1 2.24 23.13 6.28
C MET A 1 2.04 21.72 6.85
N LEU A 2 0.88 21.07 6.63
CA LEU A 2 0.57 19.72 7.10
C LEU A 2 1.47 18.60 6.53
N ILE A 3 1.73 18.63 5.21
CA ILE A 3 2.55 17.62 4.51
C ILE A 3 3.96 17.50 5.13
N LYS A 4 4.62 18.62 5.42
CA LYS A 4 5.97 18.64 6.01
C LYS A 4 6.01 18.03 7.42
N LYS A 5 4.92 18.13 8.18
CA LYS A 5 4.84 17.58 9.53
C LYS A 5 4.72 16.06 9.49
N ILE A 6 3.73 15.56 8.75
CA ILE A 6 3.48 14.12 8.56
C ILE A 6 4.72 13.45 7.97
N TYR A 7 5.34 14.05 6.96
CA TYR A 7 6.55 13.51 6.35
C TYR A 7 7.71 13.38 7.35
N LYS A 8 7.92 14.39 8.22
CA LYS A 8 8.94 14.31 9.27
C LYS A 8 8.63 13.23 10.31
N GLU A 9 7.37 13.02 10.64
CA GLU A 9 6.95 11.95 11.57
C GLU A 9 7.27 10.58 10.97
N ILE A 10 6.95 10.37 9.68
CA ILE A 10 7.25 9.13 8.94
C ILE A 10 8.75 8.84 8.89
N LEU A 11 9.60 9.85 8.64
CA LEU A 11 11.05 9.66 8.56
C LEU A 11 11.69 9.18 9.87
N ASN A 12 11.02 9.36 11.00
CA ASN A 12 11.51 8.90 12.30
C ASN A 12 10.97 7.51 12.70
N LYS A 13 10.13 6.90 11.86
CA LYS A 13 9.57 5.56 12.08
C LYS A 13 10.37 4.51 11.31
N LYS A 14 10.29 3.26 11.78
CA LYS A 14 10.71 2.12 10.97
C LYS A 14 9.64 1.82 9.92
N GLU A 15 10.06 1.21 8.80
CA GLU A 15 9.16 0.84 7.70
C GLU A 15 7.97 -0.01 8.19
N GLU A 16 8.25 -0.94 9.11
CA GLU A 16 7.28 -1.87 9.70
C GLU A 16 6.25 -1.21 10.65
N ASP A 17 6.52 0.02 11.11
CA ASP A 17 5.67 0.77 12.05
C ASP A 17 4.73 1.76 11.34
N LEU A 18 4.73 1.77 10.00
CA LEU A 18 3.87 2.67 9.22
C LEU A 18 2.42 2.21 9.28
N THR A 19 1.54 3.15 9.63
CA THR A 19 0.09 2.92 9.68
C THR A 19 -0.53 2.93 8.28
N GLU A 20 -1.72 2.35 8.12
CA GLU A 20 -2.49 2.39 6.87
C GLU A 20 -2.70 3.84 6.39
N SER A 21 -3.06 4.75 7.30
CA SER A 21 -3.22 6.18 7.00
C SER A 21 -1.95 6.83 6.46
N GLU A 22 -0.78 6.50 7.02
CA GLU A 22 0.52 7.01 6.56
C GLU A 22 0.91 6.42 5.20
N LEU A 23 0.67 5.13 4.99
CA LEU A 23 0.89 4.49 3.69
C LEU A 23 0.00 5.11 2.62
N TYR A 24 -1.29 5.30 2.93
CA TYR A 24 -2.22 6.01 2.05
C TYR A 24 -1.75 7.43 1.73
N PHE A 25 -1.28 8.17 2.74
CA PHE A 25 -0.71 9.50 2.54
C PHE A 25 0.50 9.47 1.61
N LEU A 26 1.45 8.55 1.82
CA LEU A 26 2.65 8.43 1.00
C LEU A 26 2.31 8.08 -0.47
N VAL A 27 1.43 7.10 -0.68
CA VAL A 27 0.96 6.74 -2.03
C VAL A 27 0.30 7.93 -2.71
N ARG A 28 -0.64 8.58 -2.03
CA ARG A 28 -1.41 9.70 -2.62
C ARG A 28 -0.55 10.91 -2.95
N GLN A 29 0.49 11.17 -2.16
CA GLN A 29 1.41 12.29 -2.39
C GLN A 29 2.59 11.93 -3.31
N ASP A 30 2.66 10.69 -3.80
CA ASP A 30 3.79 10.15 -4.58
C ASP A 30 5.16 10.33 -3.87
N LEU A 31 5.15 10.15 -2.54
CA LEU A 31 6.33 10.28 -1.68
C LEU A 31 6.83 8.89 -1.26
N LEU A 32 8.16 8.69 -1.29
CA LEU A 32 8.79 7.43 -0.89
C LEU A 32 8.12 6.21 -1.55
N LYS A 33 7.82 6.32 -2.86
CA LYS A 33 6.92 5.41 -3.57
C LYS A 33 7.26 3.93 -3.40
N GLU A 34 8.53 3.56 -3.51
CA GLU A 34 8.98 2.18 -3.31
C GLU A 34 8.67 1.67 -1.90
N LEU A 35 8.93 2.48 -0.88
CA LEU A 35 8.63 2.18 0.52
C LEU A 35 7.12 2.03 0.74
N ALA A 36 6.34 2.98 0.22
CA ALA A 36 4.90 3.00 0.37
C ALA A 36 4.29 1.73 -0.24
N ILE A 37 4.59 1.44 -1.50
CA ILE A 37 4.06 0.27 -2.21
C ILE A 37 4.56 -1.04 -1.57
N LYS A 38 5.82 -1.13 -1.12
CA LYS A 38 6.35 -2.31 -0.41
C LYS A 38 5.54 -2.64 0.84
N ASN A 39 5.28 -1.63 1.67
CA ASN A 39 4.55 -1.81 2.92
C ASN A 39 3.06 -2.02 2.67
N THR A 40 2.47 -1.34 1.68
CA THR A 40 1.11 -1.61 1.21
C THR A 40 0.96 -3.08 0.79
N PHE A 41 1.95 -3.65 0.08
CA PHE A 41 1.95 -5.07 -0.27
C PHE A 41 1.95 -5.97 0.98
N ILE A 42 2.81 -5.69 1.96
CA ILE A 42 2.85 -6.45 3.23
C ILE A 42 1.50 -6.39 3.95
N VAL A 43 0.86 -5.22 3.99
CA VAL A 43 -0.47 -5.04 4.58
C VAL A 43 -1.52 -5.88 3.84
N VAL A 44 -1.54 -5.84 2.52
CA VAL A 44 -2.48 -6.61 1.68
C VAL A 44 -2.28 -8.12 1.81
N MET A 45 -1.03 -8.59 1.92
CA MET A 45 -0.72 -10.00 2.18
C MET A 45 -1.31 -10.51 3.51
N ARG A 46 -1.42 -9.63 4.51
CA ARG A 46 -2.01 -9.95 5.82
C ARG A 46 -3.52 -9.77 5.83
N ASN A 47 -4.02 -8.73 5.17
CA ASN A 47 -5.44 -8.40 5.06
C ASN A 47 -5.73 -7.85 3.64
N PRO A 48 -6.26 -8.68 2.73
CA PRO A 48 -6.59 -8.24 1.36
C PRO A 48 -7.64 -7.13 1.27
N LEU A 49 -8.42 -6.93 2.33
CA LEU A 49 -9.44 -5.88 2.42
C LEU A 49 -8.93 -4.61 3.13
N ALA A 50 -7.64 -4.52 3.42
CA ALA A 50 -7.04 -3.33 4.02
C ALA A 50 -7.18 -2.09 3.12
N GLY A 51 -7.17 -0.92 3.76
CA GLY A 51 -7.46 0.34 3.12
C GLY A 51 -7.92 1.38 4.12
N GLU A 52 -7.53 2.63 3.90
CA GLU A 52 -7.86 3.74 4.78
C GLU A 52 -9.30 4.24 4.56
N MET A 53 -9.70 4.38 3.30
CA MET A 53 -10.98 5.01 2.93
C MET A 53 -12.09 3.97 2.71
N TYR A 54 -11.74 2.81 2.18
CA TYR A 54 -12.65 1.71 1.87
C TYR A 54 -11.91 0.38 1.82
N GLN A 55 -12.67 -0.71 1.94
CA GLN A 55 -12.11 -2.06 1.94
C GLN A 55 -11.48 -2.40 0.58
N GLY A 56 -10.25 -2.92 0.62
CA GLY A 56 -9.51 -3.33 -0.58
C GLY A 56 -8.86 -2.18 -1.34
N GLN A 57 -8.92 -0.94 -0.83
CA GLN A 57 -8.27 0.23 -1.44
C GLN A 57 -6.79 -0.03 -1.74
N PHE A 58 -6.08 -0.68 -0.81
CA PHE A 58 -4.66 -0.96 -1.00
C PHE A 58 -4.40 -1.99 -2.09
N LEU A 59 -5.25 -3.00 -2.22
CA LEU A 59 -5.14 -3.98 -3.30
C LEU A 59 -5.37 -3.34 -4.68
N GLU A 60 -6.31 -2.39 -4.77
CA GLU A 60 -6.54 -1.59 -5.97
C GLU A 60 -5.31 -0.76 -6.34
N ILE A 61 -4.77 0.00 -5.38
CA ILE A 61 -3.54 0.80 -5.56
C ILE A 61 -2.38 -0.06 -6.07
N LEU A 62 -2.17 -1.25 -5.48
CA LEU A 62 -1.11 -2.17 -5.91
C LEU A 62 -1.32 -2.66 -7.33
N THR A 63 -2.57 -2.89 -7.74
CA THR A 63 -2.92 -3.34 -9.08
C THR A 63 -2.68 -2.24 -10.11
N GLU A 64 -2.99 -0.98 -9.79
CA GLU A 64 -2.72 0.18 -10.65
C GLU A 64 -1.23 0.49 -10.81
N ASN A 65 -0.42 0.16 -9.80
CA ASN A 65 1.02 0.43 -9.77
C ASN A 65 1.87 -0.83 -10.04
N ILE A 66 1.28 -1.89 -10.57
CA ILE A 66 1.90 -3.22 -10.70
C ILE A 66 3.16 -3.22 -11.58
N ASP A 67 3.25 -2.29 -12.52
CA ASP A 67 4.38 -2.17 -13.45
C ASP A 67 5.60 -1.50 -12.79
N ILE A 68 5.39 -0.70 -11.74
CA ILE A 68 6.46 0.00 -11.01
C ILE A 68 7.22 -0.98 -10.10
N PHE A 69 6.53 -2.00 -9.60
CA PHE A 69 7.08 -2.92 -8.60
C PHE A 69 7.85 -4.11 -9.19
N GLY A 70 7.87 -4.23 -10.51
CA GLY A 70 8.55 -5.31 -11.21
C GLY A 70 7.79 -6.63 -11.12
N SER A 71 8.04 -7.48 -12.12
CA SER A 71 7.42 -8.79 -12.32
C SER A 71 7.41 -9.73 -11.10
N LYS A 72 8.23 -9.45 -10.08
CA LYS A 72 8.47 -10.29 -8.91
C LYS A 72 7.22 -10.54 -8.06
N PHE A 73 6.36 -9.53 -7.86
CA PHE A 73 5.17 -9.64 -7.00
C PHE A 73 3.85 -9.62 -7.77
N LYS A 74 3.91 -9.39 -9.08
CA LYS A 74 2.74 -9.30 -9.97
C LYS A 74 1.84 -10.52 -9.85
N ASN A 75 2.43 -11.72 -9.85
CA ASN A 75 1.67 -12.96 -9.74
C ASN A 75 0.96 -13.09 -8.38
N GLU A 76 1.61 -12.69 -7.29
CA GLU A 76 1.04 -12.77 -5.94
C GLU A 76 -0.15 -11.81 -5.80
N ILE A 77 -0.02 -10.57 -6.27
CA ILE A 77 -1.12 -9.59 -6.29
C ILE A 77 -2.31 -10.11 -7.12
N LEU A 78 -2.05 -10.66 -8.31
CA LEU A 78 -3.12 -11.21 -9.16
C LEU A 78 -3.82 -12.42 -8.53
N ILE A 79 -3.09 -13.28 -7.83
CA ILE A 79 -3.67 -14.42 -7.10
C ILE A 79 -4.61 -13.90 -6.01
N ILE A 80 -4.16 -12.95 -5.19
CA ILE A 80 -4.96 -12.37 -4.12
C ILE A 80 -6.21 -11.70 -4.69
N LEU A 81 -6.05 -10.87 -5.72
CA LEU A 81 -7.17 -10.20 -6.38
C LEU A 81 -8.25 -11.18 -6.85
N ASN A 82 -7.84 -12.30 -7.45
CA ASN A 82 -8.77 -13.33 -7.91
C ASN A 82 -9.44 -14.10 -6.77
N GLN A 83 -8.77 -14.27 -5.63
CA GLN A 83 -9.36 -14.88 -4.44
C GLN A 83 -10.37 -13.92 -3.78
N THR A 84 -9.99 -12.66 -3.58
CA THR A 84 -10.85 -11.63 -2.96
C THR A 84 -12.12 -11.40 -3.78
N ARG A 85 -12.03 -11.36 -5.12
CA ARG A 85 -13.20 -11.23 -6.00
C ARG A 85 -14.20 -12.39 -5.91
N LYS A 86 -13.78 -13.58 -5.47
CA LYS A 86 -14.68 -14.73 -5.29
C LYS A 86 -15.44 -14.68 -3.95
N LEU A 87 -15.02 -13.82 -3.04
CA LEU A 87 -15.57 -13.69 -1.68
C LEU A 87 -16.56 -12.52 -1.55
N MET A 88 -16.63 -11.66 -2.57
CA MET A 88 -17.61 -10.57 -2.71
C MET A 88 -18.75 -11.03 -3.60
#